data_AF-A0AAD9MFZ5-F1
#
_entry.id   AF-A0AAD9MFZ5-F1
#
_cell.length_a   1.000
_cell.length_b   1.000
_cell.length_c   1.000
_cell.angle_alpha   90.00
_cell.angle_beta   90.00
_cell.angle_gamma   90.00
#
_symmetry.space_group_name_H-M   'P 1'
#
loop_
_entity.id
_entity.type
_entity.pdbx_description
1 polymer ?
#
loop_
_entity_poly.entity_id
_entity_poly.type
_entity_poly.pdbx_seq_one_letter_code
_entity_poly.pdbx_strand_id
1 'polypeptide(L)'
;MAPQKSLTGMWQKDKEASDSMDPVCELMQLGWVVRTAMKVISRMQIEDTEESFAFTLKAGGVLDVKERFPRTGEQVEHNRRDKRRGKRRGRLEQTPEGPIIRQGRVWVCEQDI
;
A
#
# COMPACT_ATOMS: atom_id res chain seq x y z
N MET A 1 -10.45 -2.16 25.34
CA MET A 1 -10.29 -2.09 23.87
C MET A 1 -11.02 -3.27 23.27
N ALA A 2 -11.94 -3.05 22.33
CA ALA A 2 -12.55 -4.15 21.58
C ALA A 2 -11.45 -4.88 20.78
N PRO A 3 -11.53 -6.21 20.60
CA PRO A 3 -10.58 -6.92 19.75
C PRO A 3 -10.66 -6.34 18.33
N GLN A 4 -9.53 -5.82 17.86
CA GLN A 4 -9.41 -5.30 16.49
C GLN A 4 -9.67 -6.47 15.54
N LYS A 5 -10.66 -6.34 14.64
CA LYS A 5 -10.92 -7.40 13.65
C LYS A 5 -9.65 -7.60 12.84
N SER A 6 -9.10 -8.82 12.87
CA SER A 6 -7.93 -9.16 12.07
C SER A 6 -8.25 -8.91 10.60
N LEU A 7 -7.36 -8.19 9.92
CA LEU A 7 -7.46 -7.97 8.47
C LEU A 7 -6.87 -9.14 7.67
N THR A 8 -6.34 -10.17 8.36
CA THR A 8 -5.70 -11.34 7.75
C THR A 8 -6.66 -12.08 6.84
N GLY A 9 -6.21 -12.37 5.61
CA GLY A 9 -6.96 -13.18 4.66
C GLY A 9 -6.68 -12.84 3.22
N MET A 10 -7.42 -13.52 2.33
CA MET A 10 -7.44 -13.23 0.91
C MET A 10 -8.61 -12.29 0.62
N TRP A 11 -8.29 -11.08 0.18
CA TRP A 11 -9.24 -10.06 -0.21
C TRP A 11 -9.44 -10.08 -1.72
N GLN A 12 -10.68 -10.09 -2.15
CA GLN A 12 -11.04 -9.97 -3.56
C GLN A 12 -11.56 -8.56 -3.83
N LYS A 13 -11.03 -7.94 -4.87
CA LYS A 13 -11.53 -6.65 -5.34
C LYS A 13 -12.93 -6.85 -5.92
N ASP A 14 -13.91 -6.18 -5.34
CA ASP A 14 -15.21 -5.98 -5.97
C ASP A 14 -15.01 -5.02 -7.15
N LYS A 15 -15.19 -5.52 -8.37
CA LYS A 15 -14.99 -4.73 -9.58
C LYS A 15 -16.20 -3.85 -9.90
N GLU A 16 -17.39 -4.26 -9.48
CA GLU A 16 -18.63 -3.54 -9.75
C GLU A 16 -18.75 -2.33 -8.82
N ALA A 17 -18.35 -2.50 -7.55
CA ALA A 17 -18.31 -1.42 -6.57
C ALA A 17 -17.03 -0.56 -6.62
N SER A 18 -16.06 -0.88 -7.48
CA SER A 18 -14.81 -0.14 -7.57
C SER A 18 -14.90 1.02 -8.55
N ASP A 19 -14.61 2.22 -8.08
CA ASP A 19 -14.35 3.37 -8.94
C ASP A 19 -13.15 3.13 -9.88
N SER A 20 -13.15 3.84 -11.02
CA SER A 20 -12.04 3.82 -11.96
C SER A 20 -10.80 4.51 -11.37
N MET A 21 -9.64 3.85 -11.51
CA MET A 21 -8.33 4.43 -11.16
C MET A 21 -7.72 5.29 -12.27
N ASP A 22 -8.38 5.40 -13.43
CA ASP A 22 -7.85 6.14 -14.58
C ASP A 22 -7.55 7.62 -14.26
N PRO A 23 -8.43 8.38 -13.55
CA PRO A 23 -8.12 9.77 -13.17
C PRO A 23 -6.87 9.90 -12.29
N VAL A 24 -6.67 8.99 -11.35
CA VAL A 24 -5.47 8.95 -10.50
C VAL A 24 -4.23 8.64 -11.34
N CYS A 25 -4.34 7.70 -12.27
CA CYS A 25 -3.24 7.36 -13.17
C CYS A 25 -2.86 8.52 -14.11
N GLU A 26 -3.83 9.32 -14.54
CA GLU A 26 -3.63 10.54 -15.34
C GLU A 26 -2.91 11.61 -14.53
N LEU A 27 -3.45 11.93 -13.36
CA LEU A 27 -2.88 12.92 -12.44
C LEU A 27 -1.42 12.58 -12.10
N MET A 28 -1.15 11.29 -11.84
CA MET A 28 0.18 10.82 -11.47
C MET A 28 1.10 10.58 -12.67
N GLN A 29 0.64 10.81 -13.91
CA GLN A 29 1.35 10.53 -15.16
C GLN A 29 1.90 9.09 -15.21
N LEU A 30 1.05 8.12 -14.87
CA LEU A 30 1.37 6.70 -14.93
C LEU A 30 1.16 6.19 -16.36
N GLY A 31 2.20 5.57 -16.91
CA GLY A 31 2.19 5.01 -18.25
C GLY A 31 1.19 3.86 -18.40
N TRP A 32 0.83 3.55 -19.64
CA TRP A 32 -0.21 2.57 -19.99
C TRP A 32 0.02 1.19 -19.35
N VAL A 33 1.27 0.76 -19.18
CA VAL A 33 1.63 -0.52 -18.53
C VAL A 33 1.13 -0.60 -17.08
N VAL A 34 1.29 0.48 -16.30
CA VAL A 34 0.84 0.54 -14.90
C VAL A 34 -0.69 0.59 -14.84
N ARG A 35 -1.33 1.30 -15.77
CA ARG A 35 -2.81 1.34 -15.88
C ARG A 35 -3.37 -0.04 -16.17
N THR A 36 -2.78 -0.78 -17.11
CA THR A 36 -3.20 -2.15 -17.42
C THR A 36 -3.01 -3.06 -16.21
N ALA A 37 -1.89 -2.95 -15.49
CA ALA A 37 -1.67 -3.72 -14.28
C ALA A 37 -2.77 -3.44 -13.23
N MET A 38 -3.18 -2.18 -13.02
CA MET A 38 -4.28 -1.82 -12.12
C MET A 38 -5.61 -2.50 -12.48
N LYS A 39 -5.89 -2.70 -13.77
CA LYS A 39 -7.10 -3.40 -14.26
C LYS A 39 -7.05 -4.91 -14.02
N VAL A 40 -5.85 -5.49 -13.96
CA VAL A 40 -5.62 -6.93 -13.73
C VAL A 40 -5.70 -7.30 -12.25
N ILE A 41 -5.42 -6.37 -11.34
CA ILE A 41 -5.49 -6.60 -9.91
C ILE A 41 -6.89 -7.04 -9.50
N SER A 42 -6.98 -8.24 -8.97
CA SER A 42 -8.24 -8.83 -8.48
C SER A 42 -8.15 -9.33 -7.05
N ARG A 43 -6.94 -9.62 -6.56
CA ARG A 43 -6.73 -10.21 -5.24
C ARG A 43 -5.57 -9.56 -4.50
N MET A 44 -5.71 -9.49 -3.20
CA MET A 44 -4.70 -9.03 -2.26
C MET A 44 -4.72 -9.95 -1.05
N GLN A 45 -3.57 -10.46 -0.64
CA GLN A 45 -3.42 -11.17 0.61
C GLN A 45 -2.94 -10.18 1.68
N ILE A 46 -3.60 -10.19 2.84
CA ILE A 46 -3.15 -9.47 4.03
C ILE A 46 -2.73 -10.52 5.08
N GLU A 47 -1.59 -10.28 5.70
CA GLU A 47 -1.08 -10.98 6.88
C GLU A 47 -0.96 -9.93 7.99
N ASP A 48 -1.86 -9.99 8.96
CA ASP A 48 -1.93 -9.06 10.08
C ASP A 48 -1.68 -9.82 11.39
N THR A 49 -0.41 -9.85 11.79
CA THR A 49 0.07 -10.55 12.99
C THR A 49 0.43 -9.56 14.10
N GLU A 50 0.70 -10.07 15.30
CA GLU A 50 1.18 -9.24 16.42
C GLU A 50 2.54 -8.57 16.12
N GLU A 51 3.37 -9.21 15.30
CA GLU A 51 4.72 -8.73 14.96
C GLU A 51 4.73 -7.79 13.76
N SER A 52 3.86 -8.02 12.77
CA SER A 52 3.90 -7.25 11.53
C SER A 52 2.57 -7.16 10.81
N PHE A 53 2.44 -6.10 10.02
CA PHE A 53 1.41 -5.95 9.02
C PHE A 53 2.06 -6.11 7.64
N ALA A 54 1.63 -7.10 6.87
CA ALA A 54 2.12 -7.34 5.52
C ALA A 54 0.97 -7.50 4.53
N PHE A 55 1.22 -7.10 3.29
CA PHE A 55 0.29 -7.38 2.21
C PHE A 55 1.03 -7.73 0.93
N THR A 56 0.42 -8.64 0.17
CA THR A 56 0.89 -9.08 -1.12
C THR A 56 -0.22 -8.89 -2.15
N LEU A 57 0.13 -8.23 -3.24
CA LEU A 57 -0.74 -7.96 -4.36
C LEU A 57 -0.06 -8.48 -5.63
N LYS A 58 -0.81 -9.23 -6.44
CA LYS A 58 -0.31 -9.84 -7.68
C LYS A 58 -1.00 -9.20 -8.88
N ALA A 59 -0.22 -8.79 -9.86
CA ALA A 59 -0.70 -8.15 -11.09
C ALA A 59 0.06 -8.72 -12.31
N GLY A 60 0.08 -10.05 -12.42
CA GLY A 60 0.72 -10.75 -13.53
C GLY A 60 2.23 -10.51 -13.66
N GLY A 61 2.93 -10.24 -12.56
CA GLY A 61 4.38 -9.97 -12.55
C GLY A 61 4.76 -8.51 -12.90
N VAL A 62 3.86 -7.76 -13.52
CA VAL A 62 4.10 -6.37 -13.94
C VAL A 62 4.05 -5.42 -12.75
N LEU A 63 3.14 -5.64 -11.78
CA LEU A 63 2.99 -4.77 -10.61
C LEU A 63 2.79 -5.60 -9.34
N ASP A 64 3.52 -6.70 -9.23
CA ASP A 64 3.53 -7.46 -7.99
C ASP A 64 4.11 -6.59 -6.87
N VAL A 65 3.33 -6.38 -5.82
CA VAL A 65 3.71 -5.60 -4.64
C VAL A 65 3.73 -6.56 -3.46
N LYS A 66 4.85 -6.58 -2.74
CA LYS A 66 4.97 -7.27 -1.46
C LYS A 66 5.60 -6.31 -0.48
N GLU A 67 4.87 -5.98 0.57
CA GLU A 67 5.30 -5.02 1.57
C GLU A 67 5.01 -5.56 2.96
N ARG A 68 5.90 -5.26 3.91
CA ARG A 68 5.85 -5.74 5.28
C ARG A 68 6.33 -4.61 6.19
N PHE A 69 5.54 -4.31 7.20
CA PHE A 69 5.78 -3.26 8.17
C PHE A 69 5.79 -3.88 9.57
N PRO A 70 6.88 -3.73 10.34
CA PRO A 70 6.90 -4.13 11.74
C PRO A 70 5.83 -3.38 12.56
N ARG A 71 5.20 -4.06 13.51
CA ARG A 71 4.27 -3.42 14.46
C ARG A 71 4.97 -2.49 15.45
N THR A 72 6.30 -2.56 15.54
CA THR A 72 7.14 -1.63 16.32
C THR A 72 7.08 -0.18 15.81
N GLY A 73 6.56 0.05 14.60
CA GLY A 73 6.46 1.38 14.01
C GLY A 73 7.76 1.87 13.36
N GLU A 74 8.76 0.98 13.22
CA GLU A 74 9.99 1.26 12.50
C GLU A 74 9.73 1.64 11.04
N GLN A 75 10.58 2.53 10.52
CA GLN A 75 10.52 2.93 9.13
C GLN A 75 11.19 1.87 8.25
N VAL A 76 10.46 1.42 7.23
CA VAL A 76 10.94 0.47 6.23
C VAL A 76 10.98 1.09 4.84
N GLU A 77 11.85 0.56 4.00
CA GLU A 77 11.96 0.95 2.60
C GLU A 77 11.39 -0.13 1.68
N HIS A 78 10.53 0.28 0.75
CA HIS A 78 9.99 -0.58 -0.29
C HIS A 78 10.24 0.03 -1.67
N ASN A 79 10.20 -0.81 -2.71
CA ASN A 79 10.17 -0.30 -4.07
C ASN A 79 8.91 0.54 -4.28
N ARG A 80 9.01 1.58 -5.11
CA ARG A 80 7.83 2.34 -5.50
C ARG A 80 6.87 1.45 -6.28
N ARG A 81 5.58 1.59 -6.02
CA ARG A 81 4.51 0.82 -6.68
C ARG A 81 4.27 1.26 -8.12
N ASP A 82 4.69 2.47 -8.48
CA ASP A 82 4.56 3.06 -9.82
C ASP A 82 5.70 2.66 -10.78
N LYS A 83 6.57 1.72 -10.38
CA LYS A 83 7.73 1.22 -11.15
C LYS A 83 8.75 2.29 -11.57
N ARG A 84 8.66 3.49 -11.02
CA ARG A 84 9.73 4.49 -11.15
C ARG A 84 10.93 4.09 -10.28
N ARG A 85 12.09 4.65 -10.58
CA ARG A 85 13.31 4.42 -9.79
C ARG A 85 13.16 4.96 -8.36
N GLY A 86 13.90 4.36 -7.45
CA GLY A 86 13.99 4.76 -6.04
C GLY A 86 13.13 3.92 -5.10
N LYS A 87 13.22 4.26 -3.82
CA LYS A 87 12.48 3.62 -2.73
C LYS A 87 11.44 4.58 -2.18
N ARG A 88 10.35 4.03 -1.65
CA ARG A 88 9.41 4.73 -0.78
C ARG A 88 9.65 4.28 0.65
N ARG A 89 9.59 5.23 1.58
CA ARG A 89 9.69 4.95 3.01
C ARG A 89 8.31 4.97 3.64
N GLY A 90 8.03 4.03 4.53
CA GLY A 90 6.80 4.05 5.31
C GLY A 90 6.96 3.35 6.65
N ARG A 91 6.04 3.61 7.56
CA ARG A 91 5.93 2.93 8.85
C ARG A 91 4.48 2.59 9.16
N LEU A 92 4.28 1.57 9.99
CA LEU A 92 2.97 1.28 10.53
C LEU A 92 2.67 2.23 11.70
N GLU A 93 1.48 2.80 11.72
CA GLU A 93 0.99 3.61 12.83
C GLU A 93 -0.36 3.05 13.27
N GLN A 94 -0.52 2.81 14.58
CA GLN A 94 -1.79 2.36 15.16
C GLN A 94 -2.66 3.57 15.44
N THR A 95 -3.89 3.56 14.92
CA THR A 95 -4.90 4.58 15.21
C THR A 95 -6.13 3.95 15.85
N PRO A 96 -7.02 4.73 16.48
CA PRO A 96 -8.28 4.20 17.02
C PRO A 96 -9.16 3.50 15.97
N GLU A 97 -9.04 3.88 14.70
CA GLU A 97 -9.82 3.31 13.59
C GLU A 97 -9.18 2.06 12.97
N GLY A 98 -7.88 1.85 13.19
CA GLY A 98 -7.14 0.78 12.52
C GLY A 98 -5.65 1.09 12.33
N PRO A 99 -4.86 0.09 11.89
CA PRO A 99 -3.51 0.33 11.44
C PRO A 99 -3.52 1.15 10.13
N ILE A 100 -2.70 2.21 10.07
CA ILE A 100 -2.45 2.98 8.85
C ILE A 100 -0.98 2.88 8.46
N ILE A 101 -0.70 2.91 7.16
CA ILE A 101 0.67 3.02 6.66
C ILE A 101 0.97 4.49 6.42
N ARG A 102 1.76 5.13 7.28
CA ARG A 102 2.25 6.48 7.03
C ARG A 102 3.48 6.44 6.12
N GLN A 103 3.42 7.18 5.02
CA GLN A 103 4.58 7.38 4.16
C GLN A 103 5.46 8.50 4.73
N GLY A 104 6.77 8.31 4.72
CA GLY A 104 7.72 9.33 5.15
C GLY A 104 7.67 10.53 4.21
N ARG A 105 7.63 11.75 4.76
CA ARG A 105 7.84 12.97 3.97
C ARG A 105 9.31 13.02 3.55
N VAL A 106 9.56 13.28 2.26
CA VAL A 106 10.92 13.56 1.75
C VAL A 106 11.27 15.04 1.95
N TRP A 107 10.25 15.87 2.15
CA TRP A 107 10.38 17.31 2.41
C TRP A 107 9.94 17.61 3.83
N VAL A 108 10.82 18.21 4.61
CA VAL A 108 10.50 18.85 5.89
C VAL A 108 10.29 20.33 5.58
N CYS A 109 9.20 20.92 6.06
CA CYS A 109 9.04 22.37 5.96
C CYS A 109 10.10 23.00 6.86
N GLU A 110 10.87 23.96 6.33
CA GLU A 110 11.92 24.64 7.09
C GLU A 110 11.36 25.38 8.32
N GLN A 111 10.06 25.65 8.35
CA GLN A 111 9.33 26.29 9.45
C GLN A 111 8.89 25.33 10.58
N ASP A 112 9.10 24.02 10.42
CA ASP A 112 8.79 22.99 11.43
C ASP A 112 10.05 22.53 12.23
N ILE A 113 11.16 23.27 12.12
CA ILE A 113 12.43 23.06 12.85
C ILE A 113 12.62 24.16 13.89
#